data_AF-A0AAD4ZIB5-F1
#
_entry.id   AF-A0AAD4ZIB5-F1
#
_cell.length_a   1.000
_cell.length_b   1.000
_cell.length_c   1.000
_cell.angle_alpha   90.00
_cell.angle_beta   90.00
_cell.angle_gamma   90.00
#
_symmetry.space_group_name_H-M   'P 1'
#
loop_
_entity.id
_entity.type
_entity.pdbx_description
1 polymer ?
#
loop_
_entity_poly.entity_id
_entity_poly.type
_entity_poly.pdbx_seq_one_letter_code
_entity_poly.pdbx_strand_id
1 'polypeptide(L)'
;MGPVQMLKLYGVPYWLFVMWLDLVTYLHHHGHEDKLPWYRGKEWSYLRGGLTTLDRDYGLINNIHHDIGTHVIHHLFPQIPHYNLVEATEAAKPVLGNDTGDIVYYQTDKKLAGSVTSE
;
A
#
# COMPACT_ATOMS: atom_id res chain seq x y z
N MET A 1 20.33 5.83 -32.07
CA MET A 1 19.30 6.79 -31.62
C MET A 1 19.99 8.04 -31.11
N GLY A 2 19.50 9.24 -31.45
CA GLY A 2 20.06 10.50 -30.94
C GLY A 2 19.62 10.81 -29.50
N PRO A 3 20.30 11.73 -28.78
CA PRO A 3 19.98 12.04 -27.38
C PRO A 3 18.51 12.44 -27.14
N VAL A 4 17.93 13.24 -28.05
CA VAL A 4 16.51 13.65 -27.97
C VAL A 4 15.56 12.46 -28.11
N GLN A 5 15.89 11.51 -28.99
CA GLN A 5 15.08 10.31 -29.19
C GLN A 5 15.18 9.36 -27.99
N MET A 6 16.39 9.22 -27.41
CA MET A 6 16.59 8.47 -26.17
C MET A 6 15.80 9.08 -25.00
N LEU A 7 15.84 10.41 -24.85
CA LEU A 7 15.08 11.11 -23.81
C LEU A 7 13.58 10.87 -23.95
N LYS A 8 13.03 10.96 -25.17
CA LYS A 8 11.59 10.77 -25.40
C LYS A 8 11.13 9.33 -25.20
N LEU A 9 11.91 8.34 -25.63
CA LEU A 9 11.50 6.93 -25.59
C LEU A 9 11.81 6.25 -24.25
N TYR A 10 12.80 6.73 -23.51
CA TYR A 10 13.24 6.11 -22.25
C TYR A 10 13.19 7.06 -21.07
N GLY A 11 13.75 8.26 -21.21
CA GLY A 11 13.87 9.21 -20.09
C GLY A 11 12.51 9.69 -19.56
N VAL A 12 11.66 10.20 -20.45
CA VAL A 12 10.33 10.70 -20.07
C VAL A 12 9.44 9.57 -19.51
N PRO A 13 9.29 8.40 -20.16
CA PRO A 13 8.50 7.31 -19.60
C PRO A 13 9.02 6.80 -18.26
N TYR A 14 10.35 6.66 -18.12
CA TYR A 14 10.96 6.24 -16.86
C TYR A 14 10.69 7.25 -15.74
N TRP A 15 10.85 8.55 -16.02
CA TRP A 15 10.60 9.58 -15.03
C TRP A 15 9.14 9.62 -14.58
N LEU A 16 8.19 9.51 -15.53
CA LEU A 16 6.76 9.41 -15.20
C LEU A 16 6.46 8.17 -14.35
N PHE A 17 7.07 7.03 -14.68
CA PHE A 17 6.92 5.80 -13.90
C PHE A 17 7.47 5.94 -12.48
N VAL A 18 8.64 6.55 -12.30
CA VAL A 18 9.23 6.81 -10.97
C VAL A 18 8.34 7.75 -10.16
N MET A 19 7.92 8.87 -10.74
CA MET A 19 7.03 9.82 -10.07
C MET A 19 5.68 9.18 -9.68
N TRP A 20 5.13 8.33 -10.54
CA TRP A 20 3.92 7.56 -10.24
C TRP A 20 4.15 6.56 -9.10
N LEU A 21 5.23 5.77 -9.15
CA LEU A 21 5.57 4.81 -8.09
C LEU A 21 5.80 5.50 -6.74
N ASP A 22 6.53 6.62 -6.72
CA ASP A 22 6.78 7.39 -5.51
C ASP A 22 5.47 7.92 -4.91
N LEU A 23 4.56 8.43 -5.76
CA LEU A 23 3.26 8.91 -5.32
C LEU A 23 2.41 7.80 -4.70
N VAL A 24 2.23 6.67 -5.39
CA VAL A 24 1.41 5.57 -4.85
C VAL A 24 2.03 4.97 -3.60
N THR A 25 3.36 4.84 -3.56
CA THR A 25 4.08 4.38 -2.36
C THR A 25 3.85 5.35 -1.20
N TYR A 26 3.94 6.66 -1.44
CA TYR A 26 3.64 7.63 -0.38
C TYR A 26 2.21 7.45 0.15
N LEU A 27 1.22 7.38 -0.73
CA LEU A 27 -0.20 7.24 -0.37
C LEU A 27 -0.50 5.94 0.38
N HIS A 28 0.16 4.84 0.03
CA HIS A 28 -0.02 3.55 0.69
C HIS A 28 0.69 3.44 2.04
N HIS A 29 1.64 4.34 2.34
CA HIS A 29 2.44 4.26 3.56
C HIS A 29 2.23 5.46 4.51
N HIS A 30 1.31 6.37 4.19
CA HIS A 30 0.98 7.53 5.01
C HIS A 30 -0.53 7.72 5.09
N GLY A 31 -1.08 7.74 6.31
CA GLY A 31 -2.45 8.20 6.56
C GLY A 31 -2.55 9.72 6.50
N HIS A 32 -3.76 10.22 6.27
CA HIS A 32 -4.06 11.65 6.18
C HIS A 32 -4.12 12.29 7.58
N GLU A 33 -4.95 11.74 8.46
CA GLU A 33 -5.10 12.21 9.84
C GLU A 33 -4.14 11.50 10.81
N ASP A 34 -4.11 10.16 10.74
CA ASP A 34 -3.31 9.33 11.62
C ASP A 34 -2.02 8.86 10.95
N LYS A 35 -0.91 8.95 11.68
CA LYS A 35 0.39 8.49 11.20
C LYS A 35 0.54 6.99 11.41
N LEU A 36 0.93 6.28 10.36
CA LEU A 36 1.29 4.87 10.46
C LEU A 36 2.61 4.71 11.23
N PRO A 37 2.72 3.71 12.12
CA PRO A 37 3.96 3.46 12.84
C PRO A 37 5.04 2.96 11.89
N TRP A 38 6.24 3.52 12.03
CA TRP A 38 7.38 3.15 11.20
C TRP A 38 8.43 2.36 11.99
N TYR A 39 8.35 1.04 11.86
CA TYR A 39 9.22 0.13 12.59
C TYR A 39 10.64 0.09 12.02
N ARG A 40 11.65 0.11 12.90
CA ARG A 40 13.09 -0.01 12.53
C ARG A 40 13.80 -1.06 13.39
N GLY A 41 14.94 -1.53 12.90
CA GLY A 41 15.82 -2.41 13.67
C GLY A 41 15.10 -3.69 14.11
N LYS A 42 15.16 -3.99 15.42
CA LYS A 42 14.56 -5.21 15.99
C LYS A 42 13.03 -5.19 16.03
N GLU A 43 12.41 -4.02 15.95
CA GLU A 43 10.94 -3.90 15.93
C GLU A 43 10.34 -4.19 14.56
N TRP A 44 11.15 -4.13 13.51
CA TRP A 44 10.71 -4.40 12.15
C TRP A 44 10.59 -5.90 11.87
N SER A 45 9.50 -6.29 11.23
CA SER A 45 9.35 -7.62 10.62
C SER A 45 8.54 -7.48 9.34
N TYR A 46 8.64 -8.46 8.45
CA TYR A 46 7.86 -8.50 7.21
C TYR A 46 6.36 -8.31 7.45
N LEU A 47 5.80 -9.05 8.41
CA LEU A 47 4.40 -8.97 8.79
C LEU A 47 4.01 -7.59 9.31
N ARG A 48 4.81 -7.02 10.24
CA ARG A 48 4.54 -5.68 10.77
C ARG A 48 4.61 -4.62 9.67
N GLY A 49 5.59 -4.71 8.77
CA GLY A 49 5.73 -3.80 7.64
C GLY A 49 4.51 -3.83 6.71
N GLY A 50 4.07 -5.02 6.32
CA GLY A 50 2.89 -5.20 5.46
C GLY A 50 1.58 -4.77 6.12
N LEU A 51 1.44 -4.95 7.43
CA LEU A 51 0.28 -4.47 8.19
C LEU A 51 0.28 -2.97 8.47
N THR A 52 1.38 -2.26 8.20
CA THR A 52 1.51 -0.79 8.32
C THR A 52 1.44 -0.09 6.97
N THR A 53 0.64 -0.64 6.06
CA THR A 53 0.31 -0.01 4.79
C THR A 53 -1.21 0.13 4.66
N LEU A 54 -1.67 0.99 3.77
CA LEU A 54 -3.08 1.32 3.57
C LEU A 54 -3.52 0.92 2.18
N ASP A 55 -4.69 0.32 2.10
CA ASP A 55 -5.41 0.11 0.86
C ASP A 55 -6.00 1.44 0.36
N ARG A 56 -5.98 1.65 -0.96
CA ARG A 56 -6.48 2.89 -1.60
C ARG A 56 -7.44 2.59 -2.74
N ASP A 57 -8.63 3.15 -2.66
CA ASP A 57 -9.57 3.12 -3.78
C ASP A 57 -9.38 4.36 -4.67
N TYR A 58 -8.88 4.15 -5.89
CA TYR A 58 -8.74 5.20 -6.91
C TYR A 58 -9.96 5.30 -7.82
N GLY A 59 -11.03 4.55 -7.52
CA GLY A 59 -12.28 4.52 -8.25
C GLY A 59 -12.10 4.05 -9.69
N LEU A 60 -12.44 4.93 -10.64
CA LEU A 60 -12.52 4.58 -12.07
C LEU A 60 -11.19 4.07 -12.66
N ILE A 61 -10.05 4.39 -12.04
CA ILE A 61 -8.73 4.02 -12.55
C ILE A 61 -8.14 2.75 -11.92
N ASN A 62 -8.82 2.10 -10.96
CA ASN A 62 -8.29 0.91 -10.27
C ASN A 62 -7.83 -0.17 -11.26
N ASN A 63 -8.67 -0.54 -12.22
CA ASN A 63 -8.35 -1.56 -13.23
C ASN A 63 -7.15 -1.17 -14.12
N ILE A 64 -6.99 0.11 -14.44
CA ILE A 64 -5.86 0.62 -15.23
C ILE A 64 -4.57 0.62 -14.39
N HIS A 65 -4.72 0.82 -13.09
CA HIS A 65 -3.67 0.68 -12.09
C HIS A 65 -3.47 -0.76 -11.59
N HIS A 66 -4.04 -1.77 -12.26
CA HIS A 66 -3.89 -3.18 -11.84
C HIS A 66 -4.31 -3.44 -10.39
N ASP A 67 -5.30 -2.70 -9.89
CA ASP A 67 -5.78 -2.79 -8.50
C ASP A 67 -4.65 -2.63 -7.46
N ILE A 68 -3.62 -1.81 -7.78
CA ILE A 68 -2.46 -1.53 -6.92
C ILE A 68 -2.85 -1.07 -5.51
N GLY A 69 -4.07 -0.54 -5.36
CA GLY A 69 -4.65 -0.13 -4.09
C GLY A 69 -4.94 -1.27 -3.11
N THR A 70 -4.89 -2.54 -3.52
CA THR A 70 -5.00 -3.73 -2.64
C THR A 70 -3.66 -4.07 -1.96
N HIS A 71 -3.02 -3.01 -1.45
CA HIS A 71 -1.60 -2.98 -1.15
C HIS A 71 -1.21 -3.80 0.09
N VAL A 72 -2.09 -3.90 1.09
CA VAL A 72 -1.83 -4.73 2.29
C VAL A 72 -1.72 -6.20 1.91
N ILE A 73 -2.71 -6.74 1.20
CA ILE A 73 -2.69 -8.14 0.75
C ILE A 73 -1.58 -8.39 -0.25
N HIS A 74 -1.31 -7.43 -1.14
CA HIS A 74 -0.16 -7.49 -2.03
C HIS A 74 1.15 -7.69 -1.24
N HIS A 75 1.35 -6.93 -0.15
CA HIS A 75 2.53 -7.10 0.69
C HIS A 75 2.53 -8.39 1.50
N LEU A 76 1.39 -8.85 2.02
CA LEU A 76 1.36 -10.09 2.80
C LEU A 76 1.54 -11.33 1.91
N PHE A 77 0.99 -11.30 0.70
CA PHE A 77 0.94 -12.43 -0.22
C PHE A 77 1.28 -11.99 -1.67
N PRO A 78 2.52 -11.55 -1.96
CA PRO A 78 2.90 -11.04 -3.29
C PRO A 78 2.83 -12.08 -4.41
N GLN A 79 2.59 -13.34 -4.06
CA GLN A 79 2.46 -14.47 -4.98
C GLN A 79 1.04 -14.54 -5.56
N ILE A 80 0.06 -13.88 -4.95
CA ILE A 80 -1.27 -13.73 -5.49
C ILE A 80 -1.18 -12.72 -6.64
N PRO A 81 -1.59 -13.10 -7.86
CA PRO A 81 -1.54 -12.17 -8.99
C PRO A 81 -2.56 -11.04 -8.81
N HIS A 82 -2.26 -9.87 -9.37
CA HIS A 82 -3.03 -8.64 -9.13
C HIS A 82 -4.54 -8.79 -9.43
N TYR A 83 -4.90 -9.57 -10.46
CA TYR A 83 -6.29 -9.81 -10.86
C TYR A 83 -7.10 -10.67 -9.86
N ASN A 84 -6.46 -11.23 -8.83
CA ASN A 84 -7.11 -11.92 -7.71
C ASN A 84 -7.00 -11.15 -6.38
N LEU A 85 -6.29 -10.01 -6.34
CA LEU A 85 -6.04 -9.31 -5.08
C LEU A 85 -7.30 -8.68 -4.48
N VAL A 86 -8.24 -8.23 -5.31
CA VAL A 86 -9.53 -7.71 -4.83
C VAL A 86 -10.29 -8.78 -4.06
N GLU A 87 -10.41 -9.99 -4.62
CA GLU A 87 -11.05 -11.12 -3.95
C GLU A 87 -10.32 -11.52 -2.67
N ALA A 88 -8.99 -11.60 -2.71
CA ALA A 88 -8.18 -11.92 -1.54
C ALA A 88 -8.30 -10.87 -0.43
N THR A 89 -8.44 -9.59 -0.79
CA THR A 89 -8.68 -8.47 0.15
C THR A 89 -10.03 -8.61 0.82
N GLU A 90 -11.11 -8.82 0.07
CA GLU A 90 -12.44 -9.05 0.66
C GLU A 90 -12.46 -10.28 1.57
N ALA A 91 -11.77 -11.36 1.20
CA ALA A 91 -11.68 -12.57 2.00
C ALA A 91 -10.90 -12.38 3.31
N ALA A 92 -9.97 -11.43 3.36
CA ALA A 92 -9.14 -11.16 4.53
C ALA A 92 -9.79 -10.21 5.56
N LYS A 93 -10.72 -9.34 5.14
CA LYS A 93 -11.41 -8.38 6.01
C LYS A 93 -12.00 -8.98 7.29
N PRO A 94 -12.66 -10.16 7.29
CA PRO A 94 -13.20 -10.74 8.53
C PRO A 94 -12.14 -11.07 9.59
N VAL A 95 -10.88 -11.25 9.18
CA VAL A 95 -9.77 -11.61 10.06
C VAL A 95 -8.95 -10.38 10.44
N LEU A 96 -8.70 -9.50 9.47
CA LEU A 96 -7.84 -8.33 9.65
C LEU A 96 -8.60 -7.12 10.22
N GLY A 97 -9.91 -7.04 9.99
CA GLY A 97 -10.72 -5.85 10.27
C GLY A 97 -11.02 -5.07 8.99
N ASN A 98 -11.35 -3.80 9.10
CA ASN A 98 -11.53 -2.92 7.95
C ASN A 98 -10.36 -1.94 7.87
N ASP A 99 -9.88 -1.68 6.66
CA ASP A 99 -9.02 -0.53 6.37
C ASP A 99 -9.90 0.65 6.00
N THR A 100 -9.73 1.77 6.70
CA THR A 100 -10.48 3.00 6.44
C THR A 100 -9.79 3.95 5.47
N GLY A 101 -8.59 3.58 5.01
CA GLY A 101 -7.71 4.44 4.21
C GLY A 101 -6.88 5.41 5.04
N ASP A 102 -7.02 5.42 6.37
CA ASP A 102 -6.19 6.20 7.29
C ASP A 102 -5.71 5.35 8.48
N ILE A 103 -6.50 4.36 8.86
CA ILE A 103 -6.22 3.47 9.97
C ILE A 103 -6.17 2.04 9.44
N VAL A 104 -5.08 1.35 9.76
CA VAL A 104 -4.86 -0.03 9.36
C VAL A 104 -5.75 -0.99 10.16
N TYR A 105 -6.17 -2.05 9.49
CA TYR A 105 -6.79 -3.27 9.99
C TYR A 105 -6.74 -3.48 11.53
N TYR A 106 -5.56 -3.73 12.12
CA TYR A 106 -5.42 -4.05 13.56
C TYR A 106 -5.68 -2.88 14.52
N GLN A 107 -5.60 -1.63 14.06
CA GLN A 107 -5.91 -0.46 14.86
C GLN A 107 -7.43 -0.20 14.92
N THR A 108 -8.20 -0.73 13.97
CA THR A 108 -9.67 -0.61 13.98
C THR A 108 -10.33 -1.56 14.98
N ASP A 109 -9.65 -2.66 15.36
CA ASP A 109 -10.11 -3.54 16.44
C ASP A 109 -9.65 -3.01 17.80
N LYS A 110 -10.60 -2.50 18.59
CA LYS A 110 -10.37 -2.01 19.95
C LYS A 110 -9.73 -3.05 20.89
N LYS A 111 -9.87 -4.35 20.61
CA LYS A 111 -9.21 -5.43 21.38
C LYS A 111 -7.72 -5.58 21.05
N LEU A 112 -7.31 -5.22 19.83
CA LEU A 112 -5.92 -5.28 19.36
C LEU A 112 -5.20 -3.93 19.50
N ALA A 113 -5.93 -2.81 19.39
CA ALA A 113 -5.42 -1.45 19.57
C ALA A 113 -4.96 -1.12 21.01
N GLY A 114 -5.35 -1.93 22.00
CA GLY A 114 -5.17 -1.70 23.43
C GLY A 114 -3.75 -1.82 24.01
N SER A 115 -2.69 -1.65 23.21
CA SER A 115 -1.31 -1.69 23.71
C SER A 115 -0.39 -0.59 23.17
N VAL A 116 -0.88 0.30 22.30
CA VAL A 116 -0.08 1.44 21.82
C VAL A 116 -0.40 2.65 22.69
N THR A 117 0.18 2.69 23.89
CA THR A 117 0.30 3.95 24.63
C THR A 117 1.34 4.81 23.93
N SER A 118 0.91 5.92 23.37
CA SER A 118 1.76 7.01 22.89
C SER A 118 2.57 7.58 24.06
N GLU A 119 3.89 7.51 23.98
CA GLU A 119 4.78 8.47 24.66
C GLU A 119 4.75 9.81 23.91
#